data_AF-A0A7S1JEM4-F1
#
_entry.id   AF-A0A7S1JEM4-F1
#
_cell.length_a   1.000
_cell.length_b   1.000
_cell.length_c   1.000
_cell.angle_alpha   90.00
_cell.angle_beta   90.00
_cell.angle_gamma   90.00
#
_symmetry.space_group_name_H-M   'P 1'
#
loop_
_entity.id
_entity.type
_entity.pdbx_description
1 polymer ?
#
loop_
_entity_poly.entity_id
_entity_poly.type
_entity_poly.pdbx_seq_one_letter_code
_entity_poly.pdbx_strand_id
1 'polypeptide(L)'
;EIGDLESLQELYVQGNYLRCLPSSMGRLSRMNELSVADNQIEELFKDWSSLVSLGLVYMYGNRLRALPPSMALMPSLRSLWVEGNPLQPGRLLEVLPRLQHVRVIGVDETSMAKIPSITWRRGYPNVKVGQVGSNGGLAHGYFKLESFSNSPGQRADVLVIVFGSAPGVPNWGKLLDRIAE
;
A
#
# COMPACT_ATOMS: atom_id res chain seq x y z
N GLU A 1 18.48 -18.00 4.75
CA GLU A 1 17.14 -17.56 4.31
C GLU A 1 17.07 -16.04 4.34
N ILE A 2 16.04 -15.40 3.75
CA ILE A 2 15.92 -13.92 3.78
C ILE A 2 15.92 -13.38 5.23
N GLY A 3 15.39 -14.15 6.18
CA GLY A 3 15.33 -13.75 7.59
C GLY A 3 16.69 -13.69 8.31
N ASP A 4 17.77 -14.18 7.69
CA ASP A 4 19.12 -14.12 8.25
C ASP A 4 19.86 -12.83 7.84
N LEU A 5 19.24 -12.00 7.00
CA LEU A 5 19.76 -10.71 6.58
C LEU A 5 19.45 -9.63 7.63
N GLU A 6 19.96 -9.77 8.85
CA GLU A 6 19.64 -8.91 10.00
C GLU A 6 19.98 -7.40 9.82
N SER A 7 20.77 -7.08 8.80
CA SER A 7 21.13 -5.70 8.42
C SER A 7 20.26 -5.15 7.29
N LEU A 8 19.33 -5.94 6.74
CA LEU A 8 18.45 -5.52 5.65
C LEU A 8 17.53 -4.40 6.14
N GLN A 9 17.58 -3.28 5.41
CA GLN A 9 16.75 -2.10 5.68
C GLN A 9 15.59 -2.00 4.68
N GLU A 10 15.89 -2.25 3.41
CA GLU A 10 14.90 -2.08 2.33
C GLU A 10 14.81 -3.35 1.51
N LEU A 11 13.59 -3.76 1.17
CA LEU A 11 13.35 -4.89 0.28
C LEU A 11 12.31 -4.54 -0.79
N TYR A 12 12.74 -4.58 -2.04
CA TYR A 12 11.90 -4.35 -3.22
C TYR A 12 11.85 -5.59 -4.09
N VAL A 13 10.70 -6.23 -4.15
CA VAL A 13 10.45 -7.44 -4.95
C VAL A 13 9.14 -7.33 -5.75
N GLN A 14 8.74 -6.10 -6.09
CA GLN A 14 7.54 -5.85 -6.89
C GLN A 14 7.58 -6.50 -8.28
N GLY A 15 6.41 -6.84 -8.82
CA GLY A 15 6.28 -7.36 -10.19
C GLY A 15 6.78 -8.79 -10.37
N ASN A 16 6.75 -9.60 -9.31
CA ASN A 16 7.18 -10.99 -9.31
C ASN A 16 5.97 -11.95 -9.19
N TYR A 17 6.26 -13.24 -9.06
CA TYR A 17 5.25 -14.30 -8.92
C TYR A 17 5.17 -14.86 -7.50
N LEU A 18 5.50 -14.05 -6.49
CA LEU A 18 5.49 -14.49 -5.09
C LEU A 18 4.05 -14.80 -4.65
N ARG A 19 3.84 -15.98 -4.05
CA ARG A 19 2.54 -16.40 -3.49
C ARG A 19 2.44 -16.23 -1.97
N CYS A 20 3.58 -16.16 -1.31
CA CYS A 20 3.69 -15.96 0.13
C CYS A 20 5.00 -15.24 0.47
N LEU A 21 5.03 -14.67 1.67
CA LEU A 21 6.25 -14.18 2.30
C LEU A 21 6.67 -15.19 3.38
N PRO A 22 7.95 -15.58 3.47
CA PRO A 22 8.39 -16.54 4.47
C PRO A 22 8.29 -15.92 5.87
N SER A 23 7.84 -16.69 6.86
CA SER A 23 7.72 -16.23 8.25
C SER A 23 9.05 -15.80 8.87
N SER A 24 10.17 -16.26 8.32
CA SER A 24 11.52 -15.82 8.69
C SER A 24 11.71 -14.30 8.53
N MET A 25 10.93 -13.63 7.67
CA MET A 25 11.00 -12.17 7.52
C MET A 25 10.67 -11.43 8.81
N GLY A 26 9.92 -12.04 9.74
CA GLY A 26 9.69 -11.48 11.07
C GLY A 26 10.98 -11.24 11.88
N ARG A 27 12.14 -11.73 11.46
CA ARG A 27 13.44 -11.45 12.12
C ARG A 27 14.07 -10.13 11.69
N LEU A 28 13.58 -9.51 10.61
CA LEU A 28 14.17 -8.33 9.98
C LEU A 28 13.82 -7.04 10.73
N SER A 29 14.28 -6.94 11.98
CA SER A 29 13.95 -5.84 12.90
C SER A 29 14.43 -4.46 12.42
N ARG A 30 15.45 -4.41 11.55
CA ARG A 30 16.00 -3.18 10.95
C ARG A 30 15.32 -2.76 9.64
N MET A 31 14.42 -3.58 9.10
CA MET A 31 13.75 -3.26 7.85
C MET A 31 12.85 -2.04 8.05
N ASN A 32 13.03 -0.99 7.26
CA ASN A 32 12.28 0.26 7.31
C ASN A 32 11.29 0.40 6.15
N GLU A 33 11.54 -0.29 5.03
CA GLU A 33 10.71 -0.27 3.84
C GLU A 33 10.58 -1.65 3.18
N LEU A 34 9.35 -2.01 2.82
CA LEU A 34 9.01 -3.25 2.14
C LEU A 34 8.07 -2.96 0.96
N SER A 35 8.49 -3.36 -0.23
CA SER A 35 7.65 -3.39 -1.42
C SER A 35 7.57 -4.81 -1.98
N VAL A 36 6.35 -5.36 -1.91
CA VAL A 36 5.96 -6.66 -2.49
C VAL A 36 4.78 -6.48 -3.44
N ALA A 37 4.62 -5.27 -3.97
CA ALA A 37 3.53 -4.91 -4.84
C ALA A 37 3.49 -5.75 -6.13
N ASP A 38 2.33 -5.83 -6.78
CA ASP A 38 2.14 -6.52 -8.07
C ASP A 38 2.73 -7.95 -8.06
N ASN A 39 2.33 -8.72 -7.05
CA ASN A 39 2.68 -10.14 -6.90
C ASN A 39 1.39 -11.00 -6.84
N GLN A 40 1.49 -12.24 -6.38
CA GLN A 40 0.35 -13.15 -6.24
C GLN A 40 0.14 -13.56 -4.78
N ILE A 41 0.49 -12.69 -3.82
CA ILE A 41 0.47 -13.04 -2.40
C ILE A 41 -0.97 -13.21 -1.93
N GLU A 42 -1.29 -14.41 -1.46
CA GLU A 42 -2.64 -14.75 -0.97
C GLU A 42 -2.76 -14.58 0.54
N GLU A 43 -1.68 -14.86 1.27
CA GLU A 43 -1.63 -14.81 2.72
C GLU A 43 -0.30 -14.21 3.21
N LEU A 44 -0.40 -13.41 4.28
CA LEU A 44 0.74 -12.90 5.03
C LEU A 44 1.01 -13.81 6.24
N PHE A 45 2.27 -13.88 6.68
CA PHE A 45 2.58 -14.57 7.94
C PHE A 45 1.92 -13.85 9.14
N LYS A 46 1.70 -14.59 10.23
CA LYS A 46 0.82 -14.15 11.32
C LYS A 46 1.38 -13.01 12.17
N ASP A 47 2.69 -12.97 12.39
CA ASP A 47 3.31 -12.05 13.37
C ASP A 47 4.22 -11.02 12.69
N TRP A 48 3.70 -9.80 12.54
CA TRP A 48 4.41 -8.63 12.02
C TRP A 48 4.95 -7.72 13.12
N SER A 49 4.64 -8.00 14.39
CA SER A 49 4.96 -7.10 15.51
C SER A 49 6.46 -6.94 15.75
N SER A 50 7.27 -7.91 15.32
CA SER A 50 8.72 -7.90 15.40
C SER A 50 9.41 -7.01 14.35
N LEU A 51 8.69 -6.55 13.32
CA LEU A 51 9.18 -5.61 12.30
C LEU A 51 9.15 -4.18 12.84
N VAL A 52 9.90 -3.95 13.93
CA VAL A 52 9.81 -2.74 14.76
C VAL A 52 10.24 -1.46 14.04
N SER A 53 11.10 -1.54 13.02
CA SER A 53 11.53 -0.38 12.23
C SER A 53 10.68 -0.15 10.98
N LEU A 54 9.81 -1.10 10.59
CA LEU A 54 9.14 -1.06 9.29
C LEU A 54 8.06 0.02 9.27
N GLY A 55 8.28 1.06 8.48
CA GLY A 55 7.44 2.24 8.41
C GLY A 55 6.63 2.36 7.13
N LEU A 56 7.19 1.85 6.02
CA LEU A 56 6.63 1.96 4.68
C LEU A 56 6.38 0.57 4.12
N VAL A 57 5.11 0.27 3.81
CA VAL A 57 4.69 -1.05 3.32
C VAL A 57 3.83 -0.89 2.08
N TYR A 58 4.31 -1.45 0.97
CA TYR A 58 3.63 -1.49 -0.32
C TYR A 58 3.27 -2.92 -0.69
N MET A 59 1.98 -3.24 -0.69
CA MET A 59 1.41 -4.57 -0.96
C MET A 59 0.27 -4.52 -1.98
N TYR A 60 0.11 -3.40 -2.69
CA TYR A 60 -0.95 -3.26 -3.68
C TYR A 60 -0.80 -4.27 -4.82
N GLY A 61 -1.90 -4.57 -5.51
CA GLY A 61 -1.89 -5.50 -6.66
C GLY A 61 -1.55 -6.94 -6.29
N ASN A 62 -2.00 -7.41 -5.12
CA ASN A 62 -1.84 -8.79 -4.67
C ASN A 62 -3.21 -9.51 -4.57
N ARG A 63 -3.26 -10.67 -3.91
CA ARG A 63 -4.46 -11.47 -3.70
C ARG A 63 -4.88 -11.55 -2.23
N LEU A 64 -4.48 -10.56 -1.43
CA LEU A 64 -4.71 -10.53 0.01
C LEU A 64 -6.22 -10.42 0.31
N ARG A 65 -6.70 -11.32 1.16
CA ARG A 65 -8.09 -11.29 1.66
C ARG A 65 -8.23 -10.64 3.03
N ALA A 66 -7.14 -10.56 3.78
CA ALA A 66 -7.09 -10.00 5.12
C ALA A 66 -5.69 -9.46 5.42
N LEU A 67 -5.62 -8.54 6.38
CA LEU A 67 -4.38 -8.09 6.99
C LEU A 67 -4.23 -8.77 8.36
N PRO A 68 -3.01 -9.18 8.76
CA PRO A 68 -2.80 -9.76 10.08
C PRO A 68 -2.99 -8.69 11.18
N PRO A 69 -3.73 -8.97 12.26
CA PRO A 69 -3.94 -8.01 13.35
C PRO A 69 -2.65 -7.53 14.02
N SER A 70 -1.56 -8.29 13.93
CA SER A 70 -0.23 -7.93 14.45
C SER A 70 0.38 -6.72 13.76
N MET A 71 -0.05 -6.35 12.54
CA MET A 71 0.40 -5.10 11.90
C MET A 71 -0.01 -3.86 12.68
N ALA A 72 -1.10 -3.93 13.46
CA ALA A 72 -1.50 -2.84 14.34
C ALA A 72 -0.59 -2.67 15.57
N LEU A 73 0.32 -3.61 15.81
CA LEU A 73 1.30 -3.55 16.89
C LEU A 73 2.67 -3.03 16.41
N MET A 74 2.83 -2.73 15.12
CA MET A 74 4.09 -2.24 14.55
C MET A 74 4.32 -0.76 14.94
N PRO A 75 5.30 -0.44 15.81
CA PRO A 75 5.44 0.90 16.36
C PRO A 75 5.86 1.96 15.33
N SER A 76 6.59 1.54 14.30
CA SER A 76 7.11 2.44 13.26
C SER A 76 6.21 2.54 12.03
N LEU A 77 5.14 1.75 11.91
CA LEU A 77 4.28 1.77 10.73
C LEU A 77 3.68 3.16 10.54
N ARG A 78 3.85 3.74 9.35
CA ARG A 78 3.31 5.06 8.99
C ARG A 78 2.49 5.02 7.71
N SER A 79 2.88 4.19 6.75
CA SER A 79 2.23 4.08 5.45
C SER A 79 2.00 2.62 5.08
N LEU A 80 0.75 2.29 4.77
CA LEU A 80 0.34 0.95 4.34
C LEU A 80 -0.50 1.05 3.07
N TRP A 81 -0.04 0.49 1.96
CA TRP A 81 -0.73 0.52 0.68
C TRP A 81 -1.15 -0.89 0.28
N VAL A 82 -2.45 -1.14 0.22
CA VAL A 82 -3.03 -2.47 0.01
C VAL A 82 -4.14 -2.47 -1.05
N GLU A 83 -4.21 -1.42 -1.87
CA GLU A 83 -5.14 -1.31 -3.00
C GLU A 83 -4.96 -2.46 -4.02
N GLY A 84 -5.98 -2.72 -4.83
CA GLY A 84 -5.97 -3.82 -5.79
C GLY A 84 -5.90 -5.20 -5.14
N ASN A 85 -6.34 -5.35 -3.89
CA ASN A 85 -6.45 -6.63 -3.20
C ASN A 85 -7.93 -6.98 -2.91
N PRO A 86 -8.33 -8.25 -2.98
CA PRO A 86 -9.69 -8.70 -2.68
C PRO A 86 -9.96 -8.77 -1.16
N LEU A 87 -9.69 -7.68 -0.44
CA LEU A 87 -9.82 -7.60 1.01
C LEU A 87 -11.28 -7.76 1.44
N GLN A 88 -11.50 -8.61 2.44
CA GLN A 88 -12.82 -8.82 3.01
C GLN A 88 -13.17 -7.69 3.98
N PRO A 89 -14.32 -6.99 3.78
CA PRO A 89 -14.76 -5.88 4.65
C PRO A 89 -14.74 -6.21 6.15
N GLY A 90 -15.24 -7.39 6.53
CA GLY A 90 -15.29 -7.83 7.93
C GLY A 90 -13.90 -8.03 8.56
N ARG A 91 -12.92 -8.50 7.78
CA ARG A 91 -11.54 -8.67 8.26
C ARG A 91 -10.82 -7.33 8.36
N LEU A 92 -11.07 -6.44 7.41
CA LEU A 92 -10.50 -5.10 7.42
C LEU A 92 -10.98 -4.30 8.65
N LEU A 93 -12.25 -4.46 9.02
CA LEU A 93 -12.86 -3.94 10.24
C LEU A 93 -12.18 -4.38 11.55
N GLU A 94 -11.54 -5.54 11.59
CA GLU A 94 -10.83 -6.01 12.78
C GLU A 94 -9.49 -5.27 13.00
N VAL A 95 -8.87 -4.80 11.92
CA VAL A 95 -7.50 -4.25 11.92
C VAL A 95 -7.49 -2.73 11.83
N LEU A 96 -8.29 -2.13 10.94
CA LEU A 96 -8.28 -0.68 10.72
C LEU A 96 -8.47 0.14 12.00
N PRO A 97 -9.42 -0.17 12.92
CA PRO A 97 -9.61 0.61 14.14
C PRO A 97 -8.39 0.64 15.06
N ARG A 98 -7.46 -0.32 14.90
CA ARG A 98 -6.25 -0.47 15.70
C ARG A 98 -5.05 0.26 15.08
N LEU A 99 -5.11 0.62 13.80
CA LEU A 99 -4.07 1.34 13.07
C LEU A 99 -4.12 2.87 13.28
N GLN A 100 -4.48 3.33 14.48
CA GLN A 100 -4.67 4.77 14.77
C GLN A 100 -3.38 5.59 14.67
N HIS A 101 -2.22 4.94 14.81
CA HIS A 101 -0.91 5.56 14.68
C HIS A 101 -0.43 5.67 13.22
N VAL A 102 -1.11 5.00 12.28
CA VAL A 102 -0.75 4.99 10.86
C VAL A 102 -1.24 6.28 10.21
N ARG A 103 -0.37 6.91 9.43
CA ARG A 103 -0.60 8.23 8.80
C ARG A 103 -1.26 8.13 7.44
N VAL A 104 -1.04 7.02 6.73
CA VAL A 104 -1.59 6.79 5.40
C VAL A 104 -1.94 5.32 5.29
N ILE A 105 -3.19 5.05 4.95
CA ILE A 105 -3.63 3.70 4.55
C ILE A 105 -4.29 3.84 3.18
N GLY A 106 -3.70 3.18 2.20
CA GLY A 106 -4.22 3.02 0.86
C GLY A 106 -5.11 1.79 0.76
N VAL A 107 -6.39 1.97 0.45
CA VAL A 107 -7.41 0.92 0.30
C VAL A 107 -8.35 1.27 -0.85
N ASP A 108 -8.86 0.26 -1.55
CA ASP A 108 -9.80 0.47 -2.66
C ASP A 108 -11.15 1.01 -2.17
N GLU A 109 -11.70 1.96 -2.94
CA GLU A 109 -13.06 2.46 -2.73
C GLU A 109 -14.11 1.33 -2.71
N THR A 110 -13.98 0.31 -3.55
CA THR A 110 -14.94 -0.80 -3.62
C THR A 110 -14.89 -1.70 -2.37
N SER A 111 -13.70 -1.91 -1.81
CA SER A 111 -13.51 -2.61 -0.54
C SER A 111 -14.09 -1.81 0.62
N MET A 112 -13.94 -0.47 0.58
CA MET A 112 -14.48 0.45 1.57
C MET A 112 -16.01 0.64 1.46
N ALA A 113 -16.58 0.66 0.26
CA ALA A 113 -18.01 0.87 0.02
C ALA A 113 -18.88 -0.25 0.59
N LYS A 114 -18.30 -1.45 0.73
CA LYS A 114 -18.96 -2.60 1.38
C LYS A 114 -18.95 -2.51 2.91
N ILE A 115 -18.27 -1.52 3.47
CA ILE A 115 -18.24 -1.30 4.91
C ILE A 115 -19.27 -0.24 5.28
N PRO A 116 -20.16 -0.48 6.28
CA PRO A 116 -21.24 0.45 6.62
C PRO A 116 -20.76 1.89 6.85
N SER A 117 -21.43 2.85 6.21
CA SER A 117 -20.96 4.19 5.85
C SER A 117 -20.81 5.22 6.99
N ILE A 118 -21.29 4.94 8.19
CA ILE A 118 -21.42 5.97 9.25
C ILE A 118 -20.18 6.16 10.14
N THR A 119 -19.22 5.22 10.15
CA THR A 119 -18.11 5.25 11.11
C THR A 119 -16.78 5.78 10.54
N TRP A 120 -16.57 5.75 9.23
CA TRP A 120 -15.23 5.96 8.65
C TRP A 120 -14.80 7.43 8.60
N ARG A 121 -15.69 8.34 8.20
CA ARG A 121 -15.37 9.77 8.04
C ARG A 121 -15.06 10.49 9.36
N ARG A 122 -15.51 9.97 10.49
CA ARG A 122 -15.22 10.53 11.83
C ARG A 122 -14.09 9.80 12.57
N GLY A 123 -13.86 8.51 12.31
CA GLY A 123 -12.88 7.71 13.06
C GLY A 123 -11.49 7.61 12.45
N TYR A 124 -11.30 8.00 11.18
CA TYR A 124 -10.08 7.71 10.43
C TYR A 124 -9.54 8.94 9.68
N PRO A 125 -9.16 10.02 10.41
CA PRO A 125 -8.77 11.30 9.80
C PRO A 125 -7.54 11.23 8.89
N ASN A 126 -6.73 10.17 9.02
CA ASN A 126 -5.48 9.98 8.29
C ASN A 126 -5.58 8.92 7.16
N VAL A 127 -6.75 8.33 6.94
CA VAL A 127 -6.92 7.31 5.88
C VAL A 127 -7.24 8.01 4.56
N LYS A 128 -6.30 7.96 3.61
CA LYS A 128 -6.52 8.42 2.24
C LYS A 128 -7.13 7.26 1.44
N VAL A 129 -8.44 7.33 1.18
CA VAL A 129 -9.10 6.37 0.29
C VAL A 129 -8.63 6.65 -1.13
N GLY A 130 -7.96 5.67 -1.74
CA GLY A 130 -7.47 5.73 -3.12
C GLY A 130 -8.46 5.08 -4.07
N GLN A 131 -8.71 5.72 -5.21
CA GLN A 131 -9.39 5.08 -6.34
C GLN A 131 -8.30 4.54 -7.26
N VAL A 132 -7.90 3.28 -7.07
CA VAL A 132 -7.10 2.60 -8.11
C VAL A 132 -8.10 2.18 -9.18
N GLY A 133 -7.97 2.79 -10.35
CA GLY A 133 -8.91 2.62 -11.46
C GLY A 133 -9.21 1.14 -11.71
N SER A 134 -10.43 0.73 -11.40
CA SER A 134 -10.95 -0.56 -11.81
C SER A 134 -11.24 -0.47 -13.30
N ASN A 135 -10.43 -1.09 -14.15
CA ASN A 135 -10.88 -1.46 -15.48
C ASN A 135 -10.53 -2.92 -15.72
N GLY A 136 -11.58 -3.72 -15.92
CA GLY A 136 -11.44 -5.14 -16.19
C GLY A 136 -10.45 -5.39 -17.32
N GLY A 137 -9.45 -6.24 -17.04
CA GLY A 137 -8.50 -6.74 -18.03
C GLY A 137 -7.46 -5.72 -18.49
N LEU A 138 -6.18 -6.10 -18.34
CA LEU A 138 -5.00 -5.53 -18.99
C LEU A 138 -4.38 -4.27 -18.31
N ALA A 139 -3.60 -4.57 -17.28
CA ALA A 139 -2.18 -4.21 -17.11
C ALA A 139 -1.70 -2.79 -17.50
N HIS A 140 -1.87 -1.78 -16.64
CA HIS A 140 -0.96 -0.63 -16.65
C HIS A 140 -0.79 0.00 -15.24
N GLY A 141 0.44 0.48 -14.95
CA GLY A 141 0.96 0.85 -13.62
C GLY A 141 0.28 2.01 -12.86
N TYR A 142 0.76 2.22 -11.63
CA TYR A 142 0.22 3.19 -10.67
C TYR A 142 0.81 4.60 -10.86
N PHE A 143 0.00 5.62 -10.59
CA PHE A 143 0.48 6.99 -10.44
C PHE A 143 -0.02 7.56 -9.10
N LYS A 144 0.83 8.38 -8.48
CA LYS A 144 0.49 9.12 -7.26
C LYS A 144 0.34 10.59 -7.65
N LEU A 145 -0.83 11.16 -7.40
CA LEU A 145 -1.06 12.60 -7.51
C LEU A 145 -0.76 13.23 -6.16
N GLU A 146 0.34 13.97 -6.07
CA GLU A 146 0.62 14.82 -4.91
C GLU A 146 0.55 16.28 -5.31
N SER A 147 -0.29 17.02 -4.60
CA SER A 147 -0.29 18.47 -4.59
C SER A 147 0.99 18.93 -3.88
N PHE A 148 1.94 19.50 -4.60
CA PHE A 148 3.15 20.06 -4.01
C PHE A 148 2.95 21.55 -3.79
N SER A 149 2.94 21.98 -2.53
CA SER A 149 3.03 23.38 -2.14
C SER A 149 4.27 23.55 -1.28
N ASN A 150 5.12 24.51 -1.64
CA ASN A 150 6.35 24.79 -0.90
C ASN A 150 6.08 25.58 0.41
N SER A 151 4.81 25.84 0.74
CA SER A 151 4.38 26.66 1.87
C SER A 151 3.11 26.08 2.54
N PRO A 152 3.06 25.94 3.88
CA PRO A 152 1.86 25.50 4.58
C PRO A 152 0.71 26.52 4.41
N GLY A 153 -0.42 26.09 3.83
CA GLY A 153 -1.66 26.88 3.77
C GLY A 153 -2.01 27.52 2.42
N GLN A 154 -1.19 27.35 1.38
CA GLN A 154 -1.53 27.76 0.01
C GLN A 154 -2.07 26.60 -0.84
N ARG A 155 -2.98 26.93 -1.77
CA ARG A 155 -3.43 26.03 -2.83
C ARG A 155 -2.19 25.62 -3.64
N ALA A 156 -1.96 24.32 -3.82
CA ALA A 156 -0.78 23.85 -4.54
C ALA A 156 -0.87 24.23 -6.03
N ASP A 157 0.08 25.03 -6.51
CA ASP A 157 0.19 25.41 -7.93
C ASP A 157 0.81 24.30 -8.80
N VAL A 158 1.41 23.28 -8.16
CA VAL A 158 2.16 22.23 -8.85
C VAL A 158 1.55 20.85 -8.56
N LEU A 159 1.07 20.20 -9.63
CA LEU A 159 0.69 18.80 -9.62
C LEU A 159 1.93 17.95 -9.90
N VAL A 160 2.38 17.19 -8.91
CA VAL A 160 3.47 16.22 -9.11
C VAL A 160 2.85 14.86 -9.39
N ILE A 161 3.07 14.36 -10.60
CA ILE A 161 2.69 13.01 -11.01
C ILE A 161 3.94 12.14 -10.91
N VAL A 162 3.97 11.23 -9.95
CA VAL A 162 5.08 10.27 -9.80
C VAL A 162 4.70 8.98 -10.52
N PHE A 163 5.56 8.52 -11.43
CA PHE A 163 5.34 7.35 -12.28
C PHE A 163 6.10 6.13 -11.76
N GLY A 164 5.40 5.02 -11.52
CA GLY A 164 6.02 3.70 -11.39
C GLY A 164 5.96 2.96 -12.73
N SER A 165 7.12 2.73 -13.35
CA SER A 165 7.21 1.95 -14.59
C SER A 165 6.93 0.47 -14.31
N ALA A 166 5.81 -0.05 -14.82
CA ALA A 166 5.59 -1.49 -14.88
C ALA A 166 6.37 -2.09 -16.08
N PRO A 167 7.05 -3.24 -15.94
CA PRO A 167 7.70 -3.91 -17.07
C PRO A 167 6.67 -4.42 -18.09
N GLY A 168 6.90 -4.18 -19.38
CA GLY A 168 6.04 -4.70 -20.47
C GLY A 168 4.86 -3.82 -20.86
N VAL A 169 4.87 -2.55 -20.46
CA VAL A 169 3.76 -1.61 -20.65
C VAL A 169 4.13 -0.55 -21.71
N PRO A 170 3.29 -0.26 -22.73
CA PRO A 170 3.57 0.74 -23.75
C PRO A 170 3.87 2.11 -23.15
N ASN A 171 4.97 2.70 -23.58
CA ASN A 171 5.48 3.99 -23.11
C ASN A 171 4.39 5.08 -23.30
N TRP A 172 4.01 5.74 -22.21
CA TRP A 172 2.87 6.67 -22.12
C TRP A 172 3.06 8.04 -22.82
N GLY A 173 3.96 8.15 -23.80
CA GLY A 173 4.20 9.40 -24.55
C GLY A 173 2.91 10.04 -25.11
N LYS A 174 1.93 9.22 -25.49
CA LYS A 174 0.63 9.68 -26.01
C LYS A 174 -0.30 10.32 -24.97
N LEU A 175 -0.07 10.12 -23.67
CA LEU A 175 -0.87 10.76 -22.61
C LEU A 175 -0.44 12.21 -22.40
N LEU A 176 0.86 12.50 -22.53
CA LEU A 176 1.39 13.87 -22.47
C LEU A 176 0.92 14.70 -23.67
N ASP A 177 0.78 14.09 -24.85
CA ASP A 177 0.22 14.75 -26.04
C ASP A 177 -1.22 15.24 -25.84
N ARG A 178 -2.01 14.65 -24.91
CA ARG A 178 -3.39 15.07 -24.61
C ARG A 178 -3.52 16.09 -23.48
N ILE A 179 -2.47 16.26 -22.68
CA ILE A 179 -2.44 17.24 -21.58
C ILE A 179 -1.81 18.56 -22.08
N ALA A 180 -1.09 18.52 -23.20
CA ALA A 180 -0.47 19.67 -23.84
C ALA A 180 -1.38 20.43 -24.85
N GLU A 181 -2.64 20.02 -25.01
CA GLU A 181 -3.70 20.78 -25.70
C GLU A 181 -4.68 21.39 -24.68
#